data_AF-A0A0L0VIP9-F1
#
_entry.id   AF-A0A0L0VIP9-F1
#
_cell.length_a   1.000
_cell.length_b   1.000
_cell.length_c   1.000
_cell.angle_alpha   90.00
_cell.angle_beta   90.00
_cell.angle_gamma   90.00
#
_symmetry.space_group_name_H-M   'P 1'
#
loop_
_entity.id
_entity.type
_entity.pdbx_description
1 polymer ?
#
loop_
_entity_poly.entity_id
_entity_poly.type
_entity_poly.pdbx_seq_one_letter_code
_entity_poly.pdbx_strand_id
1 'polypeptide(L)'
;MTALINFFILTILCLIISDENHVVGRPAFKPPGELVKASEEEKPQHLRDHRTDVYNWFPSTVEAVVGGRGTFIDRTPEMDKVLKAFRDGCQDQCQTMIQRLGWENAEKTAQPPFLTAEFYGDPSKAVIIKNDYPWDLPDEVEHWVLWMTMPHISEEVFSPLDGETLPNPSFTTPERIEALLEYMSWAPVYGYCGLPEEAFTYIRLSGFEHPTDNDVWLSSKGQKVTQKEAVQAMKWAGRHINKFVVKKFPSSEFEVVWNRSPLRWRSMQKPEHIHILAIKKKSPSSFVNFNRRINEKVESLLSHTF
;
A
#
# COMPACT_ATOMS: atom_id res chain seq x y z
N MET A 1 21.60 -22.30 -22.00
CA MET A 1 22.66 -22.10 -20.97
C MET A 1 22.50 -20.78 -20.21
N THR A 2 21.92 -19.74 -20.82
CA THR A 2 21.67 -18.42 -20.23
C THR A 2 20.64 -18.39 -19.08
N ALA A 3 19.67 -19.32 -19.08
CA ALA A 3 18.68 -19.42 -17.99
C ALA A 3 19.24 -20.02 -16.68
N LEU A 4 20.37 -20.75 -16.74
CA LEU A 4 20.99 -21.41 -15.58
C LEU A 4 21.90 -20.47 -14.78
N ILE A 5 22.39 -19.38 -15.39
CA ILE A 5 23.34 -18.45 -14.74
C ILE A 5 22.59 -17.42 -13.86
N ASN A 6 21.40 -16.99 -14.28
CA ASN A 6 20.51 -16.19 -13.42
C ASN A 6 20.00 -16.97 -12.20
N PHE A 7 20.02 -18.31 -12.28
CA PHE A 7 19.64 -19.19 -11.17
C PHE A 7 20.72 -19.28 -10.08
N PHE A 8 21.99 -18.97 -10.40
CA PHE A 8 23.11 -19.22 -9.47
C PHE A 8 23.52 -18.00 -8.64
N ILE A 9 23.29 -16.77 -9.12
CA ILE A 9 23.76 -15.55 -8.42
C ILE A 9 22.77 -15.07 -7.35
N LEU A 10 21.47 -15.39 -7.43
CA LEU A 10 20.48 -15.02 -6.40
C LEU A 10 20.14 -16.13 -5.39
N THR A 11 20.42 -17.40 -5.70
CA THR A 11 20.06 -18.53 -4.83
C THR A 11 20.93 -18.65 -3.57
N ILE A 12 22.13 -18.04 -3.56
CA ILE A 12 23.08 -18.15 -2.43
C ILE A 12 22.66 -17.29 -1.21
N LEU A 13 21.65 -16.43 -1.32
CA LEU A 13 21.19 -15.58 -0.21
C LEU A 13 19.95 -16.10 0.56
N CYS A 14 19.32 -17.21 0.16
CA CYS A 14 17.99 -17.60 0.68
C CYS A 14 17.90 -18.94 1.43
N LEU A 15 19.00 -19.55 1.85
CA LEU A 15 18.94 -20.80 2.61
C LEU A 15 19.56 -20.61 4.00
N ILE A 16 18.71 -20.59 5.04
CA ILE A 16 18.92 -21.18 6.38
C ILE A 16 17.71 -20.87 7.32
N ILE A 17 17.09 -21.95 7.85
CA ILE A 17 16.18 -22.10 9.03
C ILE A 17 14.69 -21.78 8.80
N SER A 18 13.68 -22.52 9.30
CA SER A 18 13.43 -23.89 9.82
C SER A 18 11.93 -23.95 10.13
N ASP A 19 11.33 -25.13 9.99
CA ASP A 19 9.95 -25.49 10.34
C ASP A 19 9.58 -25.12 11.79
N GLU A 20 8.56 -24.27 11.96
CA GLU A 20 7.47 -24.37 12.95
C GLU A 20 6.32 -23.49 12.45
N ASN A 21 5.09 -24.01 12.35
CA ASN A 21 3.90 -23.23 11.97
C ASN A 21 3.64 -22.12 13.02
N HIS A 22 4.12 -20.91 12.77
CA HIS A 22 3.85 -19.75 13.62
C HIS A 22 2.44 -19.22 13.34
N VAL A 23 1.47 -19.69 14.13
CA VAL A 23 0.20 -18.97 14.27
C VAL A 23 0.50 -17.73 15.12
N VAL A 24 0.56 -16.56 14.50
CA VAL A 24 0.72 -15.31 15.24
C VAL A 24 -0.55 -15.10 16.06
N GLY A 25 -0.52 -15.48 17.34
CA GLY A 25 -1.58 -15.19 18.29
C GLY A 25 -1.75 -13.68 18.41
N ARG A 26 -2.92 -13.15 18.04
CA ARG A 26 -3.18 -11.70 18.09
C ARG A 26 -4.47 -11.42 18.86
N PRO A 27 -4.51 -10.29 19.60
CA PRO A 27 -5.67 -9.93 20.41
C PRO A 27 -6.92 -9.75 19.54
N ALA A 28 -8.09 -10.02 20.13
CA ALA A 28 -9.38 -9.93 19.48
C ALA A 28 -9.59 -8.56 18.81
N PHE A 29 -10.03 -8.58 17.55
CA PHE A 29 -10.43 -7.40 16.79
C PHE A 29 -11.61 -6.72 17.51
N LYS A 30 -11.41 -5.46 17.93
CA LYS A 30 -12.51 -4.60 18.35
C LYS A 30 -13.06 -3.87 17.11
N PRO A 31 -14.37 -3.89 16.87
CA PRO A 31 -14.96 -3.25 15.71
C PRO A 31 -14.69 -1.73 15.69
N PRO A 32 -14.83 -1.07 14.52
CA PRO A 32 -14.38 0.30 14.27
C PRO A 32 -14.91 1.40 15.22
N GLY A 33 -15.96 1.12 16.00
CA GLY A 33 -16.57 2.06 16.94
C GLY A 33 -15.80 2.27 18.26
N GLU A 34 -14.79 1.46 18.57
CA GLU A 34 -14.08 1.47 19.87
C GLU A 34 -12.56 1.71 19.79
N LEU A 35 -12.04 2.19 18.65
CA LEU A 35 -10.62 2.49 18.52
C LEU A 35 -10.28 3.86 19.13
N VAL A 36 -9.75 3.82 20.36
CA VAL A 36 -9.21 4.97 21.10
C VAL A 36 -8.13 5.66 20.25
N LYS A 37 -8.18 7.00 20.17
CA LYS A 37 -7.15 7.85 19.51
C LYS A 37 -5.78 7.52 20.12
N ALA A 38 -4.89 6.88 19.37
CA ALA A 38 -3.50 6.73 19.78
C ALA A 38 -2.76 8.07 19.57
N SER A 39 -2.22 8.65 20.64
CA SER A 39 -1.24 9.74 20.54
C SER A 39 0.12 9.20 20.06
N GLU A 40 1.01 10.02 19.49
CA GLU A 40 2.32 9.55 18.99
C GLU A 40 3.26 9.05 20.10
N GLU A 41 3.10 9.51 21.34
CA GLU A 41 3.78 8.92 22.51
C GLU A 41 3.33 7.47 22.75
N GLU A 42 2.16 7.10 22.23
CA GLU A 42 1.55 5.76 22.23
C GLU A 42 1.59 5.09 20.86
N LYS A 43 2.49 5.46 19.93
CA LYS A 43 2.81 4.51 18.84
C LYS A 43 3.26 3.23 19.54
N PRO A 44 2.53 2.11 19.40
CA PRO A 44 2.90 0.89 20.08
C PRO A 44 4.34 0.55 19.71
N GLN A 45 5.12 0.05 20.67
CA GLN A 45 6.56 -0.19 20.49
C GLN A 45 6.87 -0.94 19.19
N HIS A 46 6.01 -1.90 18.80
CA HIS A 46 6.16 -2.64 17.55
C HIS A 46 6.13 -1.77 16.29
N LEU A 47 5.44 -0.61 16.26
CA LEU A 47 5.50 0.30 15.10
C LEU A 47 6.87 0.99 14.98
N ARG A 48 7.52 1.26 16.12
CA ARG A 48 8.86 1.88 16.17
C ARG A 48 9.95 0.87 15.81
N ASP A 49 9.79 -0.37 16.25
CA ASP A 49 10.72 -1.47 15.98
C ASP A 49 10.73 -1.89 14.50
N HIS A 50 9.75 -1.45 13.71
CA HIS A 50 9.59 -1.78 12.30
C HIS A 50 9.90 -0.61 11.34
N ARG A 51 10.63 0.42 11.81
CA ARG A 51 11.12 1.51 10.98
C ARG A 51 11.70 0.97 9.67
N THR A 52 11.30 1.59 8.56
CA THR A 52 11.71 1.19 7.21
C THR A 52 12.37 2.36 6.51
N ASP A 53 13.70 2.31 6.43
CA ASP A 53 14.45 3.27 5.62
C ASP A 53 14.41 2.85 4.14
N VAL A 54 14.24 3.84 3.26
CA VAL A 54 14.19 3.63 1.80
C VAL A 54 15.21 4.54 1.12
N TYR A 55 16.02 3.97 0.23
CA TYR A 55 17.19 4.66 -0.34
C TYR A 55 17.08 4.89 -1.85
N ASN A 56 16.20 4.14 -2.52
CA ASN A 56 15.92 4.25 -3.94
C ASN A 56 14.47 3.89 -4.22
N TRP A 57 13.95 4.32 -5.37
CA TRP A 57 12.60 3.93 -5.78
C TRP A 57 12.45 2.41 -5.88
N PHE A 58 13.26 1.77 -6.73
CA PHE A 58 13.29 0.33 -6.90
C PHE A 58 14.65 -0.27 -6.50
N PRO A 59 14.68 -1.36 -5.70
CA PRO A 59 13.52 -2.03 -5.13
C PRO A 59 12.97 -1.40 -3.84
N SER A 60 13.74 -0.58 -3.11
CA SER A 60 13.48 -0.36 -1.67
C SER A 60 12.15 0.31 -1.35
N THR A 61 11.79 1.44 -1.98
CA THR A 61 10.49 2.09 -1.75
C THR A 61 9.33 1.21 -2.20
N VAL A 62 9.44 0.59 -3.38
CA VAL A 62 8.40 -0.31 -3.92
C VAL A 62 8.17 -1.48 -2.97
N GLU A 63 9.23 -2.18 -2.57
CA GLU A 63 9.19 -3.32 -1.65
C GLU A 63 8.63 -2.93 -0.28
N ALA A 64 9.03 -1.79 0.27
CA ALA A 64 8.49 -1.29 1.52
C ALA A 64 6.96 -1.17 1.44
N VAL A 65 6.45 -0.53 0.39
CA VAL A 65 5.01 -0.33 0.22
C VAL A 65 4.26 -1.64 0.01
N VAL A 66 4.63 -2.42 -1.02
CA VAL A 66 3.87 -3.63 -1.39
C VAL A 66 4.13 -4.81 -0.46
N GLY A 67 5.23 -4.78 0.31
CA GLY A 67 5.50 -5.71 1.39
C GLY A 67 4.67 -5.43 2.65
N GLY A 68 3.88 -4.35 2.70
CA GLY A 68 3.08 -3.98 3.86
C GLY A 68 3.83 -3.16 4.92
N ARG A 69 4.98 -2.57 4.55
CA ARG A 69 5.80 -1.73 5.44
C ARG A 69 5.77 -0.24 5.10
N GLY A 70 5.01 0.19 4.09
CA GLY A 70 4.98 1.59 3.63
C GLY A 70 4.60 2.60 4.73
N THR A 71 3.75 2.21 5.70
CA THR A 71 3.40 3.06 6.85
C THR A 71 4.58 3.34 7.78
N PHE A 72 5.63 2.51 7.72
CA PHE A 72 6.83 2.62 8.57
C PHE A 72 7.97 3.39 7.91
N ILE A 73 7.74 3.99 6.74
CA ILE A 73 8.67 4.94 6.16
C ILE A 73 8.57 6.22 6.99
N ASP A 74 9.66 6.54 7.69
CA ASP A 74 9.72 7.70 8.58
C ASP A 74 9.81 9.00 7.79
N ARG A 75 9.74 10.11 8.51
CA ARG A 75 10.06 11.44 7.98
C ARG A 75 11.46 11.81 8.43
N THR A 76 12.03 12.82 7.78
CA THR A 76 13.24 13.44 8.30
C THR A 76 12.96 14.08 9.68
N PRO A 77 13.95 14.19 10.57
CA PRO A 77 13.77 14.85 11.86
C PRO A 77 13.24 16.28 11.75
N GLU A 78 13.61 17.00 10.68
CA GLU A 78 13.12 18.34 10.38
C GLU A 78 11.63 18.32 10.04
N MET A 79 11.21 17.40 9.18
CA MET A 79 9.81 17.29 8.78
C MET A 79 8.91 16.81 9.93
N ASP A 80 9.42 15.94 10.80
CA ASP A 80 8.70 15.54 12.02
C ASP A 80 8.45 16.71 12.96
N LYS A 81 9.39 17.66 13.08
CA LYS A 81 9.17 18.91 13.85
C LYS A 81 8.05 19.75 13.24
N VAL A 82 8.02 19.87 11.91
CA VAL A 82 6.97 20.62 11.19
C VAL A 82 5.60 19.96 11.38
N LEU A 83 5.52 18.63 11.22
CA LEU A 83 4.30 17.88 11.46
C LEU A 83 3.85 18.01 12.92
N LYS A 84 4.78 17.90 13.89
CA LYS A 84 4.47 18.07 15.31
C LYS A 84 3.89 19.46 15.59
N ALA A 85 4.50 20.52 15.07
CA ALA A 85 4.00 21.88 15.24
C ALA A 85 2.58 22.06 14.67
N PHE A 86 2.29 21.49 13.50
CA PHE A 86 0.93 21.46 12.96
C PHE A 86 -0.06 20.74 13.89
N ARG A 87 0.33 19.58 14.40
CA ARG A 87 -0.50 18.77 15.30
C ARG A 87 -0.78 19.49 16.62
N ASP A 88 0.25 20.08 17.23
CA ASP A 88 0.13 20.83 18.48
C ASP A 88 -0.75 22.09 18.32
N GLY A 89 -0.73 22.70 17.13
CA GLY A 89 -1.58 23.85 16.78
C GLY A 89 -3.01 23.50 16.36
N CYS A 90 -3.37 22.21 16.32
CA CYS A 90 -4.63 21.73 15.77
C CYS A 90 -5.45 20.98 16.83
N GLN A 91 -6.65 21.48 17.17
CA GLN A 91 -7.53 20.82 18.13
C GLN A 91 -8.05 19.46 17.62
N ASP A 92 -8.42 19.38 16.35
CA ASP A 92 -8.85 18.14 15.70
C ASP A 92 -8.37 18.11 14.23
N GLN A 93 -7.45 17.19 13.94
CA GLN A 93 -6.82 17.04 12.63
C GLN A 93 -7.83 16.63 11.56
N CYS A 94 -8.79 15.76 11.92
CA CYS A 94 -9.83 15.30 11.01
C CYS A 94 -10.72 16.48 10.60
N GLN A 95 -11.18 17.28 11.56
CA GLN A 95 -12.02 18.45 11.27
C GLN A 95 -11.27 19.53 10.49
N THR A 96 -10.01 19.78 10.83
CA THR A 96 -9.16 20.73 10.09
C THR A 96 -9.02 20.30 8.63
N MET A 97 -8.86 19.00 8.39
CA MET A 97 -8.73 18.50 7.03
C MET A 97 -10.08 18.52 6.28
N ILE A 98 -11.18 18.19 6.94
CA ILE A 98 -12.53 18.33 6.37
C ILE A 98 -12.80 19.79 5.92
N GLN A 99 -12.46 20.78 6.76
CA GLN A 99 -12.61 22.20 6.44
C GLN A 99 -11.72 22.64 5.27
N ARG A 100 -10.44 22.23 5.29
CA ARG A 100 -9.50 22.53 4.19
C ARG A 100 -9.96 21.94 2.84
N LEU A 101 -10.67 20.83 2.87
CA LEU A 101 -11.24 20.18 1.68
C LEU A 101 -12.64 20.73 1.30
N GLY A 102 -13.27 21.55 2.16
CA GLY A 102 -14.64 22.03 1.96
C GLY A 102 -15.70 20.93 2.08
N TRP A 103 -15.46 19.93 2.94
CA TRP A 103 -16.26 18.70 3.07
C TRP A 103 -17.14 18.67 4.32
N GLU A 104 -17.42 19.82 4.94
CA GLU A 104 -18.16 19.92 6.21
C GLU A 104 -19.58 19.32 6.12
N ASN A 105 -20.15 19.27 4.92
CA ASN A 105 -21.45 18.64 4.65
C ASN A 105 -21.36 17.34 3.84
N ALA A 106 -20.16 16.83 3.55
CA ALA A 106 -19.98 15.64 2.73
C ALA A 106 -20.69 14.43 3.33
N GLU A 107 -20.64 14.24 4.65
CA GLU A 107 -21.32 13.13 5.34
C GLU A 107 -22.85 13.18 5.23
N LYS A 108 -23.44 14.35 4.90
CA LYS A 108 -24.88 14.50 4.67
C LYS A 108 -25.29 14.19 3.23
N THR A 109 -24.31 14.01 2.33
CA THR A 109 -24.57 13.59 0.95
C THR A 109 -24.50 12.07 0.86
N ALA A 110 -25.32 11.48 -0.01
CA ALA A 110 -25.20 10.06 -0.32
C ALA A 110 -23.77 9.78 -0.81
N GLN A 111 -23.08 8.91 -0.10
CA GLN A 111 -21.74 8.48 -0.46
C GLN A 111 -21.84 7.28 -1.39
N PRO A 112 -21.06 7.25 -2.49
CA PRO A 112 -20.93 6.04 -3.28
C PRO A 112 -20.29 4.94 -2.43
N PRO A 113 -20.55 3.66 -2.73
CA PRO A 113 -20.07 2.56 -1.91
C PRO A 113 -18.54 2.39 -1.98
N PHE A 114 -17.90 2.83 -3.07
CA PHE A 114 -16.45 2.84 -3.24
C PHE A 114 -16.03 3.89 -4.29
N LEU A 115 -14.73 4.17 -4.38
CA LEU A 115 -14.17 5.10 -5.37
C LEU A 115 -14.25 4.51 -6.79
N THR A 116 -14.71 5.30 -7.76
CA THR A 116 -14.59 4.98 -9.19
C THR A 116 -13.83 6.09 -9.92
N ALA A 117 -13.27 5.77 -11.08
CA ALA A 117 -12.51 6.74 -11.89
C ALA A 117 -13.35 7.91 -12.41
N GLU A 118 -14.68 7.81 -12.37
CA GLU A 118 -15.61 8.87 -12.79
C GLU A 118 -15.60 10.07 -11.85
N PHE A 119 -15.25 9.87 -10.57
CA PHE A 119 -15.11 10.97 -9.61
C PHE A 119 -13.82 11.78 -9.81
N TYR A 120 -12.96 11.43 -10.78
CA TYR A 120 -11.76 12.20 -11.04
C TYR A 120 -12.11 13.59 -11.58
N GLY A 121 -11.71 14.63 -10.85
CA GLY A 121 -12.08 16.02 -11.15
C GLY A 121 -13.33 16.50 -10.41
N ASP A 122 -13.97 15.66 -9.59
CA ASP A 122 -15.02 16.07 -8.65
C ASP A 122 -14.42 16.29 -7.25
N PRO A 123 -14.08 17.55 -6.88
CA PRO A 123 -13.48 17.85 -5.60
C PRO A 123 -14.43 17.62 -4.42
N SER A 124 -15.73 17.41 -4.64
CA SER A 124 -16.68 17.07 -3.57
C SER A 124 -16.60 15.60 -3.14
N LYS A 125 -15.90 14.77 -3.91
CA LYS A 125 -15.82 13.31 -3.72
C LYS A 125 -14.41 12.82 -3.46
N ALA A 126 -13.44 13.25 -4.28
CA ALA A 126 -12.07 12.80 -4.16
C ALA A 126 -11.07 13.82 -4.73
N VAL A 127 -9.94 14.00 -4.05
CA VAL A 127 -8.85 14.88 -4.51
C VAL A 127 -7.48 14.25 -4.27
N ILE A 128 -6.56 14.44 -5.21
CA ILE A 128 -5.15 14.07 -5.03
C ILE A 128 -4.33 15.35 -4.86
N ILE A 129 -3.81 15.57 -3.66
CA ILE A 129 -3.00 16.73 -3.30
C ILE A 129 -1.59 16.29 -2.88
N LYS A 130 -0.61 17.17 -3.04
CA LYS A 130 0.76 16.87 -2.59
C LYS A 130 0.76 16.75 -1.08
N ASN A 131 1.52 15.81 -0.52
CA ASN A 131 1.60 15.68 0.93
C ASN A 131 2.37 16.86 1.51
N ASP A 132 1.73 17.63 2.40
CA ASP A 132 2.37 18.75 3.12
C ASP A 132 3.49 18.26 4.05
N TYR A 133 3.40 17.01 4.51
CA TYR A 133 4.33 16.38 5.45
C TYR A 133 4.83 15.05 4.87
N PRO A 134 5.63 15.09 3.79
CA PRO A 134 6.11 13.90 3.11
C PRO A 134 7.01 13.05 4.00
N TRP A 135 7.01 11.75 3.76
CA TRP A 135 8.02 10.81 4.24
C TRP A 135 9.41 11.13 3.70
N ASP A 136 10.42 10.62 4.37
CA ASP A 136 11.82 10.61 3.94
C ASP A 136 11.96 9.62 2.78
N LEU A 137 11.99 10.16 1.57
CA LEU A 137 11.93 9.41 0.33
C LEU A 137 13.09 9.86 -0.57
N PRO A 138 13.52 9.02 -1.53
CA PRO A 138 14.51 9.44 -2.51
C PRO A 138 14.05 10.70 -3.26
N ASP A 139 14.97 11.62 -3.55
CA ASP A 139 14.68 12.97 -4.09
C ASP A 139 13.76 13.00 -5.33
N GLU A 140 13.81 11.94 -6.15
CA GLU A 140 13.02 11.84 -7.39
C GLU A 140 11.59 11.35 -7.16
N VAL A 141 11.26 10.87 -5.95
CA VAL A 141 9.96 10.32 -5.59
C VAL A 141 9.04 11.42 -5.08
N GLU A 142 7.89 11.54 -5.73
CA GLU A 142 6.85 12.46 -5.31
C GLU A 142 5.89 11.78 -4.33
N HIS A 143 5.57 12.46 -3.23
CA HIS A 143 4.61 11.99 -2.24
C HIS A 143 3.30 12.80 -2.29
N TRP A 144 2.22 12.12 -2.63
CA TRP A 144 0.86 12.64 -2.74
C TRP A 144 -0.08 11.92 -1.78
N VAL A 145 -1.23 12.53 -1.48
CA VAL A 145 -2.31 11.91 -0.72
C VAL A 145 -3.58 12.01 -1.53
N LEU A 146 -4.23 10.86 -1.73
CA LEU A 146 -5.61 10.79 -2.21
C LEU A 146 -6.53 10.87 -1.01
N TRP A 147 -7.34 11.92 -0.95
CA TRP A 147 -8.43 12.10 0.01
C TRP A 147 -9.74 11.72 -0.64
N MET A 148 -10.64 11.12 0.12
CA MET A 148 -11.93 10.65 -0.37
C MET A 148 -13.02 10.70 0.70
N THR A 149 -14.26 10.99 0.27
CA THR A 149 -15.43 11.06 1.14
C THR A 149 -16.12 9.71 1.38
N MET A 150 -15.80 8.72 0.55
CA MET A 150 -16.29 7.34 0.62
C MET A 150 -15.20 6.40 1.17
N PRO A 151 -15.57 5.20 1.66
CA PRO A 151 -14.56 4.22 2.05
C PRO A 151 -13.72 3.76 0.86
N HIS A 152 -12.45 3.43 1.14
CA HIS A 152 -11.56 2.77 0.18
C HIS A 152 -12.09 1.38 -0.15
N ILE A 153 -12.44 0.60 0.89
CA ILE A 153 -12.81 -0.80 0.76
C ILE A 153 -14.16 -1.00 1.43
N SER A 154 -15.08 -1.59 0.68
CA SER A 154 -16.44 -1.95 1.07
C SER A 154 -16.81 -3.31 0.49
N GLU A 155 -17.94 -3.87 0.90
CA GLU A 155 -18.42 -5.15 0.38
C GLU A 155 -18.68 -5.07 -1.13
N GLU A 156 -19.23 -3.95 -1.59
CA GLU A 156 -19.61 -3.72 -2.98
C GLU A 156 -18.42 -3.76 -3.94
N VAL A 157 -17.18 -3.55 -3.46
CA VAL A 157 -15.97 -3.65 -4.30
C VAL A 157 -15.76 -5.07 -4.85
N PHE A 158 -16.33 -6.07 -4.18
CA PHE A 158 -16.29 -7.48 -4.57
C PHE A 158 -17.35 -7.85 -5.61
N SER A 159 -18.31 -6.97 -5.88
CA SER A 159 -19.23 -7.13 -7.00
C SER A 159 -18.48 -6.81 -8.32
N PRO A 160 -18.38 -7.76 -9.27
CA PRO A 160 -17.77 -7.49 -10.57
C PRO A 160 -18.61 -6.51 -11.36
N LEU A 161 -17.97 -5.57 -12.06
CA LEU A 161 -18.64 -4.80 -13.10
C LEU A 161 -18.79 -5.65 -14.38
N ASP A 162 -19.61 -5.18 -15.31
CA ASP A 162 -19.81 -5.85 -16.59
C ASP A 162 -18.47 -6.13 -17.30
N GLY A 163 -18.24 -7.40 -17.63
CA GLY A 163 -17.02 -7.87 -18.27
C GLY A 163 -15.81 -8.07 -17.34
N GLU A 164 -15.94 -7.82 -16.04
CA GLU A 164 -14.91 -8.17 -15.05
C GLU A 164 -15.11 -9.60 -14.50
N THR A 165 -13.99 -10.31 -14.29
CA THR A 165 -13.99 -11.65 -13.68
C THR A 165 -13.20 -11.60 -12.37
N LEU A 166 -13.79 -12.10 -11.29
CA LEU A 166 -13.10 -12.20 -10.01
C LEU A 166 -11.84 -13.07 -10.13
N PRO A 167 -10.73 -12.69 -9.46
CA PRO A 167 -9.51 -13.48 -9.47
C PRO A 167 -9.66 -14.80 -8.70
N ASN A 168 -10.65 -14.90 -7.83
CA ASN A 168 -10.98 -16.08 -7.06
C ASN A 168 -12.51 -16.19 -6.91
N PRO A 169 -13.14 -17.27 -7.40
CA PRO A 169 -14.60 -17.45 -7.31
C PRO A 169 -15.15 -17.47 -5.88
N SER A 170 -14.32 -17.76 -4.88
CA SER A 170 -14.78 -17.73 -3.47
C SER A 170 -15.06 -16.32 -2.97
N PHE A 171 -14.59 -15.27 -3.66
CA PHE A 171 -14.76 -13.87 -3.26
C PHE A 171 -16.19 -13.34 -3.50
N THR A 172 -17.18 -14.23 -3.61
CA THR A 172 -18.60 -13.90 -3.73
C THR A 172 -19.41 -14.31 -2.51
N THR A 173 -18.88 -15.16 -1.63
CA THR A 173 -19.66 -15.62 -0.46
C THR A 173 -19.56 -14.57 0.66
N PRO A 174 -20.67 -14.28 1.37
CA PRO A 174 -20.66 -13.28 2.44
C PRO A 174 -19.60 -13.53 3.51
N GLU A 175 -19.42 -14.78 3.93
CA GLU A 175 -18.41 -15.16 4.95
C GLU A 175 -16.98 -14.91 4.44
N ARG A 176 -16.76 -15.09 3.14
CA ARG A 176 -15.44 -14.88 2.54
C ARG A 176 -15.16 -13.39 2.42
N ILE A 177 -16.13 -12.60 1.94
CA ILE A 177 -16.00 -11.16 1.83
C ILE A 177 -15.76 -10.55 3.22
N GLU A 178 -16.53 -10.95 4.23
CA GLU A 178 -16.34 -10.50 5.62
C GLU A 178 -14.90 -10.76 6.12
N ALA A 179 -14.37 -11.97 5.92
CA ALA A 179 -13.01 -12.31 6.32
C ALA A 179 -11.94 -11.46 5.60
N LEU A 180 -12.14 -11.17 4.31
CA LEU A 180 -11.23 -10.34 3.53
C LEU A 180 -11.30 -8.86 3.95
N LEU A 181 -12.50 -8.36 4.25
CA LEU A 181 -12.71 -7.00 4.77
C LEU A 181 -12.09 -6.84 6.16
N GLU A 182 -12.23 -7.85 7.03
CA GLU A 182 -11.59 -7.88 8.35
C GLU A 182 -10.06 -7.84 8.19
N TYR A 183 -9.51 -8.70 7.34
CA TYR A 183 -8.08 -8.72 7.03
C TYR A 183 -7.58 -7.37 6.52
N MET A 184 -8.24 -6.79 5.51
CA MET A 184 -7.83 -5.50 4.91
C MET A 184 -8.07 -4.29 5.83
N SER A 185 -8.89 -4.43 6.86
CA SER A 185 -9.04 -3.41 7.91
C SER A 185 -7.90 -3.47 8.93
N TRP A 186 -7.34 -4.67 9.14
CA TRP A 186 -6.26 -4.94 10.07
C TRP A 186 -4.85 -4.76 9.48
N ALA A 187 -4.67 -5.18 8.24
CA ALA A 187 -3.44 -5.15 7.48
C ALA A 187 -3.33 -3.88 6.62
N PRO A 188 -2.12 -3.41 6.31
CA PRO A 188 -1.90 -2.42 5.26
C PRO A 188 -2.44 -2.90 3.92
N VAL A 189 -3.12 -2.01 3.21
CA VAL A 189 -3.59 -2.28 1.85
C VAL A 189 -2.77 -1.46 0.89
N TYR A 190 -2.36 -2.06 -0.23
CA TYR A 190 -1.55 -1.38 -1.21
C TYR A 190 -2.01 -1.72 -2.63
N GLY A 191 -1.49 -0.96 -3.57
CA GLY A 191 -1.58 -1.25 -4.99
C GLY A 191 -0.51 -0.48 -5.76
N TYR A 192 -0.50 -0.70 -7.06
CA TYR A 192 0.48 -0.11 -7.95
C TYR A 192 -0.07 0.03 -9.36
N CYS A 193 0.49 0.97 -10.12
CA CYS A 193 0.28 1.09 -11.56
C CYS A 193 1.55 1.57 -12.26
N GLY A 194 1.69 1.27 -13.55
CA GLY A 194 2.89 1.60 -14.33
C GLY A 194 4.11 0.70 -14.08
N LEU A 195 4.12 -0.10 -13.02
CA LEU A 195 5.08 -1.18 -12.78
C LEU A 195 4.59 -2.48 -13.46
N PRO A 196 5.44 -3.19 -14.20
CA PRO A 196 5.08 -4.46 -14.82
C PRO A 196 5.17 -5.62 -13.81
N GLU A 197 4.53 -6.76 -14.07
CA GLU A 197 4.47 -7.87 -13.10
C GLU A 197 5.86 -8.46 -12.79
N GLU A 198 6.81 -8.39 -13.73
CA GLU A 198 8.18 -8.87 -13.51
C GLU A 198 8.89 -8.10 -12.38
N ALA A 199 8.48 -6.86 -12.10
CA ALA A 199 9.02 -6.07 -10.99
C ALA A 199 8.79 -6.73 -9.62
N PHE A 200 7.82 -7.65 -9.53
CA PHE A 200 7.45 -8.29 -8.28
C PHE A 200 7.94 -9.75 -8.18
N THR A 201 8.72 -10.23 -9.15
CA THR A 201 9.24 -11.62 -9.16
C THR A 201 10.01 -11.98 -7.89
N TYR A 202 10.74 -11.00 -7.33
CA TYR A 202 11.59 -11.19 -6.15
C TYR A 202 11.13 -10.37 -4.94
N ILE A 203 9.98 -9.71 -5.03
CA ILE A 203 9.41 -8.91 -3.94
C ILE A 203 8.28 -9.72 -3.31
N ARG A 204 8.40 -9.99 -2.00
CA ARG A 204 7.34 -10.67 -1.25
C ARG A 204 6.20 -9.72 -0.95
N LEU A 205 5.17 -9.75 -1.80
CA LEU A 205 3.92 -9.02 -1.60
C LEU A 205 3.27 -9.40 -0.26
N SER A 206 2.82 -8.41 0.51
CA SER A 206 2.27 -8.59 1.87
C SER A 206 3.20 -9.31 2.86
N GLY A 207 4.52 -9.28 2.63
CA GLY A 207 5.50 -10.01 3.44
C GLY A 207 5.51 -9.63 4.93
N PHE A 208 5.07 -8.43 5.30
CA PHE A 208 4.97 -8.04 6.71
C PHE A 208 3.92 -8.86 7.48
N GLU A 209 2.77 -9.14 6.87
CA GLU A 209 1.72 -9.95 7.51
C GLU A 209 1.85 -11.44 7.18
N HIS A 210 2.59 -11.79 6.12
CA HIS A 210 2.90 -13.16 5.72
C HIS A 210 4.40 -13.34 5.44
N PRO A 211 5.27 -13.41 6.46
CA PRO A 211 6.73 -13.51 6.27
C PRO A 211 7.19 -14.71 5.44
N THR A 212 6.47 -15.82 5.53
CA THR A 212 6.76 -17.10 4.87
C THR A 212 5.51 -17.63 4.15
N ASP A 213 5.67 -18.64 3.30
CA ASP A 213 4.55 -19.25 2.57
C ASP A 213 3.58 -20.04 3.45
N ASN A 214 4.01 -20.35 4.69
CA ASN A 214 3.20 -21.09 5.66
C ASN A 214 2.35 -20.16 6.54
N ASP A 215 2.57 -18.85 6.48
CA ASP A 215 1.83 -17.88 7.29
C ASP A 215 0.42 -17.65 6.76
N VAL A 216 -0.56 -17.87 7.62
CA VAL A 216 -1.98 -17.69 7.33
C VAL A 216 -2.58 -16.75 8.36
N TRP A 217 -3.35 -15.77 7.89
CA TRP A 217 -4.11 -14.90 8.77
C TRP A 217 -5.47 -15.54 9.08
N LEU A 218 -5.89 -15.48 10.35
CA LEU A 218 -7.18 -16.03 10.80
C LEU A 218 -8.13 -14.90 11.14
N SER A 219 -9.33 -14.94 10.56
CA SER A 219 -10.41 -14.03 10.91
C SER A 219 -11.01 -14.36 12.27
N SER A 220 -11.75 -13.40 12.83
CA SER A 220 -12.54 -13.59 14.04
C SER A 220 -13.50 -14.80 14.00
N LYS A 221 -13.93 -15.20 12.80
CA LYS A 221 -14.80 -16.37 12.55
C LYS A 221 -14.04 -17.61 12.09
N GLY A 222 -12.71 -17.62 12.22
CA GLY A 222 -11.86 -18.76 11.87
C GLY A 222 -11.61 -18.97 10.38
N GLN A 223 -11.96 -18.00 9.52
CA GLN A 223 -11.64 -18.07 8.10
C GLN A 223 -10.14 -17.81 7.89
N LYS A 224 -9.52 -18.64 7.04
CA LYS A 224 -8.10 -18.52 6.70
C LYS A 224 -7.91 -17.60 5.50
N VAL A 225 -7.01 -16.64 5.60
CA VAL A 225 -6.56 -15.79 4.50
C VAL A 225 -5.08 -16.05 4.28
N THR A 226 -4.76 -16.71 3.18
CA THR A 226 -3.36 -16.93 2.76
C THR A 226 -2.77 -15.67 2.14
N GLN A 227 -1.44 -15.59 2.04
CA GLN A 227 -0.77 -14.49 1.33
C GLN A 227 -1.31 -14.32 -0.10
N LYS A 228 -1.45 -15.41 -0.85
CA LYS A 228 -1.96 -15.38 -2.24
C LYS A 228 -3.35 -14.76 -2.32
N GLU A 229 -4.24 -15.14 -1.41
CA GLU A 229 -5.61 -14.63 -1.37
C GLU A 229 -5.67 -13.18 -0.93
N ALA A 230 -4.85 -12.79 0.06
CA ALA A 230 -4.67 -11.41 0.46
C ALA A 230 -4.23 -10.53 -0.73
N VAL A 231 -3.19 -10.94 -1.46
CA VAL A 231 -2.70 -10.22 -2.64
C VAL A 231 -3.78 -10.13 -3.72
N GLN A 232 -4.48 -11.22 -4.02
CA GLN A 232 -5.57 -11.22 -5.01
C GLN A 232 -6.71 -10.29 -4.60
N ALA A 233 -7.12 -10.32 -3.32
CA ALA A 233 -8.18 -9.48 -2.80
C ALA A 233 -7.79 -7.99 -2.81
N MET A 234 -6.56 -7.64 -2.40
CA MET A 234 -6.06 -6.27 -2.46
C MET A 234 -5.94 -5.76 -3.90
N LYS A 235 -5.41 -6.57 -4.84
CA LYS A 235 -5.37 -6.21 -6.26
C LYS A 235 -6.78 -5.98 -6.81
N TRP A 236 -7.74 -6.82 -6.43
CA TRP A 236 -9.13 -6.67 -6.85
C TRP A 236 -9.78 -5.41 -6.28
N ALA A 237 -9.73 -5.21 -4.96
CA ALA A 237 -10.30 -4.04 -4.31
C ALA A 237 -9.62 -2.74 -4.79
N GLY A 238 -8.30 -2.75 -4.92
CA GLY A 238 -7.49 -1.62 -5.37
C GLY A 238 -7.61 -1.29 -6.86
N ARG A 239 -8.28 -2.12 -7.68
CA ARG A 239 -8.38 -1.89 -9.13
C ARG A 239 -9.03 -0.56 -9.48
N HIS A 240 -10.04 -0.13 -8.71
CA HIS A 240 -10.72 1.14 -8.97
C HIS A 240 -9.88 2.35 -8.55
N ILE A 241 -9.08 2.21 -7.49
CA ILE A 241 -8.08 3.23 -7.12
C ILE A 241 -7.03 3.33 -8.20
N ASN A 242 -6.51 2.21 -8.71
CA ASN A 242 -5.58 2.23 -9.83
C ASN A 242 -6.17 2.98 -11.03
N LYS A 243 -7.42 2.68 -11.42
CA LYS A 243 -8.11 3.40 -12.51
C LYS A 243 -8.23 4.90 -12.23
N PHE A 244 -8.46 5.32 -10.98
CA PHE A 244 -8.54 6.72 -10.56
C PHE A 244 -7.15 7.40 -10.57
N VAL A 245 -6.14 6.79 -9.95
CA VAL A 245 -4.77 7.31 -9.82
C VAL A 245 -4.12 7.52 -11.18
N VAL A 246 -4.38 6.61 -12.14
CA VAL A 246 -3.87 6.72 -13.52
C VAL A 246 -4.35 7.97 -14.24
N LYS A 247 -5.48 8.58 -13.83
CA LYS A 247 -5.94 9.86 -14.40
C LYS A 247 -5.01 11.03 -14.07
N LYS A 248 -4.29 10.97 -12.95
CA LYS A 248 -3.27 11.96 -12.56
C LYS A 248 -1.86 11.53 -12.93
N PHE A 249 -1.56 10.24 -12.81
CA PHE A 249 -0.25 9.66 -13.07
C PHE A 249 -0.37 8.58 -14.16
N PRO A 250 -0.39 8.95 -15.44
CA PRO A 250 -0.52 8.00 -16.53
C PRO A 250 0.55 6.90 -16.47
N SER A 251 0.15 5.63 -16.56
CA SER A 251 1.08 4.49 -16.48
C SER A 251 2.10 4.44 -17.62
N SER A 252 1.91 5.21 -18.68
CA SER A 252 2.89 5.43 -19.75
C SER A 252 4.08 6.29 -19.29
N GLU A 253 3.86 7.15 -18.30
CA GLU A 253 4.83 8.17 -17.85
C GLU A 253 5.33 7.94 -16.43
N PHE A 254 4.53 7.31 -15.58
CA PHE A 254 4.81 7.13 -14.16
C PHE A 254 4.82 5.67 -13.74
N GLU A 255 5.64 5.38 -12.74
CA GLU A 255 5.52 4.22 -11.87
C GLU A 255 4.97 4.71 -10.53
N VAL A 256 3.96 4.02 -10.02
CA VAL A 256 3.25 4.43 -8.81
C VAL A 256 3.04 3.22 -7.92
N VAL A 257 3.29 3.41 -6.63
CA VAL A 257 2.80 2.55 -5.56
C VAL A 257 1.97 3.39 -4.61
N TRP A 258 0.98 2.79 -3.98
CA TRP A 258 0.19 3.48 -2.97
C TRP A 258 -0.07 2.54 -1.81
N ASN A 259 -0.22 3.08 -0.61
CA ASN A 259 -0.65 2.34 0.55
C ASN A 259 -1.65 3.11 1.39
N ARG A 260 -2.52 2.32 1.99
CA ARG A 260 -3.46 2.69 3.01
C ARG A 260 -2.99 2.04 4.31
N SER A 261 -2.67 2.86 5.31
CA SER A 261 -2.41 2.34 6.65
C SER A 261 -3.70 1.78 7.26
N PRO A 262 -3.66 0.67 8.01
CA PRO A 262 -4.84 0.15 8.70
C PRO A 262 -5.31 1.13 9.77
N LEU A 263 -6.60 1.09 10.13
CA LEU A 263 -7.21 2.06 11.05
C LEU A 263 -6.47 2.14 12.40
N ARG A 264 -5.99 1.00 12.89
CA ARG A 264 -5.20 0.89 14.14
C ARG A 264 -3.87 1.65 14.13
N TRP A 265 -3.38 2.10 12.96
CA TRP A 265 -2.12 2.84 12.82
C TRP A 265 -2.31 4.27 12.33
N ARG A 266 -3.53 4.66 11.93
CA ARG A 266 -3.77 6.00 11.39
C ARG A 266 -3.91 7.02 12.50
N SER A 267 -3.30 8.19 12.30
CA SER A 267 -3.55 9.38 13.12
C SER A 267 -4.89 10.05 12.82
N MET A 268 -5.34 9.99 11.56
CA MET A 268 -6.67 10.47 11.14
C MET A 268 -7.52 9.29 10.66
N GLN A 269 -8.70 9.10 11.26
CA GLN A 269 -9.63 8.06 10.80
C GLN A 269 -10.51 8.54 9.64
N LYS A 270 -10.82 9.85 9.60
CA LYS A 270 -11.58 10.50 8.54
C LYS A 270 -10.95 11.88 8.19
N PRO A 271 -11.09 12.39 6.95
CA PRO A 271 -11.60 11.68 5.79
C PRO A 271 -10.70 10.50 5.40
N GLU A 272 -11.24 9.56 4.62
CA GLU A 272 -10.49 8.40 4.14
C GLU A 272 -9.34 8.88 3.25
N HIS A 273 -8.16 8.28 3.40
CA HIS A 273 -7.00 8.69 2.65
C HIS A 273 -5.99 7.57 2.39
N ILE A 274 -5.25 7.75 1.30
CA ILE A 274 -4.22 6.83 0.81
C ILE A 274 -2.99 7.63 0.45
N HIS A 275 -1.82 7.14 0.85
CA HIS A 275 -0.53 7.70 0.44
C HIS A 275 -0.16 7.16 -0.94
N ILE A 276 0.19 8.05 -1.86
CA ILE A 276 0.60 7.75 -3.22
C ILE A 276 2.04 8.20 -3.39
N LEU A 277 2.91 7.26 -3.77
CA LEU A 277 4.30 7.53 -4.12
C LEU A 277 4.45 7.34 -5.63
N ALA A 278 4.95 8.36 -6.32
CA ALA A 278 5.06 8.36 -7.77
C ALA A 278 6.45 8.77 -8.21
N ILE A 279 6.96 8.13 -9.26
CA ILE A 279 8.19 8.53 -9.94
C ILE A 279 7.96 8.54 -11.44
N LYS A 280 8.62 9.45 -12.17
CA LYS A 280 8.59 9.43 -13.63
C LYS A 280 9.43 8.28 -14.16
N LYS A 281 8.94 7.56 -15.16
CA LYS A 281 9.66 6.49 -15.86
C LYS A 281 10.96 6.93 -16.53
N LYS A 282 11.11 8.23 -16.80
CA LYS A 282 12.37 8.80 -17.29
C LYS A 282 13.46 8.93 -16.22
N SER A 283 13.08 8.80 -14.94
CA SER A 283 14.04 8.82 -13.83
C SER A 283 15.02 7.66 -13.96
N PRO A 284 16.32 7.88 -13.71
CA PRO A 284 17.27 6.78 -13.57
C PRO A 284 16.85 5.76 -12.53
N SER A 285 16.12 6.14 -11.48
CA SER A 285 15.74 5.27 -10.37
C SER A 285 14.46 4.44 -10.65
N SER A 286 13.75 4.70 -11.74
CA SER A 286 12.59 3.90 -12.17
C SER A 286 12.95 2.44 -12.43
N PHE A 287 12.00 1.51 -12.23
CA PHE A 287 12.18 0.09 -12.51
C PHE A 287 12.64 -0.15 -13.94
N VAL A 288 12.03 0.50 -14.93
CA VAL A 288 12.40 0.32 -16.34
C VAL A 288 13.88 0.65 -16.59
N ASN A 289 14.38 1.75 -16.03
CA ASN A 289 15.78 2.13 -16.20
C ASN A 289 16.73 1.31 -15.32
N PHE A 290 16.30 0.94 -14.12
CA PHE A 290 17.05 0.01 -13.27
C PHE A 290 17.27 -1.33 -13.99
N ASN A 291 16.20 -1.95 -14.48
CA ASN A 291 16.24 -3.24 -15.15
C ASN A 291 17.08 -3.20 -16.44
N ARG A 292 16.95 -2.14 -17.24
CA ARG A 292 17.78 -1.93 -18.43
C ARG A 292 19.28 -1.92 -18.10
N ARG A 293 19.69 -1.16 -17.07
CA ARG A 293 21.10 -1.09 -16.66
C ARG A 293 21.65 -2.43 -16.17
N ILE A 294 20.83 -3.21 -15.44
CA ILE A 294 21.23 -4.55 -15.01
C ILE A 294 21.47 -5.44 -16.23
N ASN A 295 20.57 -5.44 -17.21
CA ASN A 295 20.72 -6.24 -18.43
C ASN A 295 21.96 -5.83 -19.24
N GLU A 296 22.17 -4.53 -19.46
CA GLU A 296 23.36 -4.01 -20.16
C GLU A 296 24.67 -4.45 -19.45
N LYS A 297 24.69 -4.44 -18.11
CA LYS A 297 25.84 -4.89 -17.34
C LYS A 297 26.07 -6.40 -17.44
N VAL A 298 25.00 -7.20 -17.43
CA VAL A 298 25.09 -8.65 -17.62
C VAL A 298 25.60 -8.98 -19.03
N GLU A 299 25.06 -8.33 -20.06
CA GLU A 299 25.51 -8.51 -21.44
C GLU A 299 26.99 -8.13 -21.62
N SER A 300 27.42 -7.01 -21.03
CA SER A 300 28.83 -6.61 -21.03
C SER A 300 29.73 -7.63 -20.34
N LEU A 301 29.30 -8.23 -19.22
CA LEU A 301 30.12 -9.24 -18.54
C LEU A 301 30.24 -10.51 -19.38
N LEU A 302 29.14 -10.93 -20.02
CA LEU A 302 29.14 -12.10 -20.90
C LEU A 302 30.00 -11.88 -22.14
N SER A 303 30.01 -10.68 -22.72
CA SER A 303 30.81 -10.37 -23.92
C SER A 303 32.32 -10.28 -23.67
N HIS A 304 32.77 -10.18 -22.41
CA HIS A 304 34.19 -10.17 -22.03
C HIS A 304 34.68 -11.53 -21.52
N THR A 305 33.77 -12.51 -21.39
CA THR A 305 34.08 -13.86 -20.89
C THR A 305 34.17 -14.90 -22.03
N PHE A 306 33.84 -14.50 -23.26
CA PHE A 306 33.97 -15.27 -24.50
C PHE A 306 34.84 -14.52 -25.51
#